data_AF-A0A0G4FCF0-F1
#
_entry.id   AF-A0A0G4FCF0-F1
#
_cell.length_a   1.000
_cell.length_b   1.000
_cell.length_c   1.000
_cell.angle_alpha   90.00
_cell.angle_beta   90.00
_cell.angle_gamma   90.00
#
_symmetry.space_group_name_H-M   'P 1'
#
loop_
_entity.id
_entity.type
_entity.pdbx_description
1 polymer ?
#
loop_
_entity_poly.entity_id
_entity_poly.type
_entity_poly.pdbx_seq_one_letter_code
_entity_poly.pdbx_strand_id
1 'polypeptide(L)'
;MCSDLLSLAAFCLCLSPALAFLSPSMLSPPHYAPFIPHCESSPSRGHHAVSFSLLGSRAENEDLAEPSPSLPISRRTTLSDRIVRPSLNVLALGVSSSLPLSATPKEAAAVRPVGPGATVEDALAQIMQCKPVLLYVREFVDKGLWDRARSNVNWCSRRYAIYRNMMKVSEEAEGVDSIEGIEIAAAENLALTFLDSTAYQPIFAFDTASGNIETMRKYQATCYRYLDESLELLDKFLALIPASLKDVAGPLGEAEYPVPEFCNPGYSPKPRIARGKKKAKAAEGEGGPM
;
A
#
# COMPACT_ATOMS: atom_id res chain seq x y z
N MET A 1 4.59 -12.62 68.13
CA MET A 1 4.73 -13.99 67.59
C MET A 1 4.49 -13.85 66.09
N CYS A 2 5.44 -13.48 65.22
CA CYS A 2 6.76 -14.08 64.92
C CYS A 2 6.69 -15.60 64.88
N SER A 3 6.54 -16.21 63.71
CA SER A 3 7.63 -16.64 62.81
C SER A 3 7.07 -17.50 61.66
N ASP A 4 7.91 -17.73 60.64
CA ASP A 4 7.89 -18.85 59.68
C ASP A 4 7.28 -18.62 58.28
N LEU A 5 8.05 -17.93 57.43
CA LEU A 5 8.05 -18.12 55.97
C LEU A 5 9.50 -18.15 55.47
N LEU A 6 10.11 -19.33 55.52
CA LEU A 6 11.38 -19.67 54.89
C LEU A 6 11.26 -21.11 54.37
N SER A 7 11.21 -21.27 53.06
CA SER A 7 11.78 -22.42 52.31
C SER A 7 11.13 -22.49 50.93
N LEU A 8 11.82 -22.02 49.89
CA LEU A 8 11.95 -22.69 48.60
C LEU A 8 12.86 -21.85 47.68
N ALA A 9 14.18 -22.00 47.86
CA ALA A 9 15.16 -21.52 46.90
C ALA A 9 16.39 -22.42 46.96
N ALA A 10 16.36 -23.54 46.23
CA ALA A 10 17.52 -24.35 45.88
C ALA A 10 17.13 -25.31 44.75
N PHE A 11 18.10 -25.64 43.89
CA PHE A 11 18.03 -26.38 42.61
C PHE A 11 17.69 -25.47 41.42
N CYS A 12 18.56 -25.24 40.43
CA CYS A 12 19.65 -26.06 39.92
C CYS A 12 20.68 -25.17 39.20
N LEU A 13 21.94 -25.26 39.62
CA LEU A 13 23.11 -25.05 38.77
C LEU A 13 23.37 -26.34 37.99
N CYS A 14 23.70 -26.22 36.69
CA CYS A 14 24.76 -26.97 35.99
C CYS A 14 24.60 -26.80 34.47
N LEU A 15 25.58 -26.16 33.82
CA LEU A 15 26.29 -26.60 32.60
C LEU A 15 26.93 -25.39 31.88
N SER A 16 28.25 -25.23 32.06
CA SER A 16 29.18 -24.62 31.08
C SER A 16 29.76 -25.76 30.20
N PRO A 17 30.61 -25.56 29.15
CA PRO A 17 31.22 -24.34 28.60
C PRO A 17 31.34 -24.30 27.03
N ALA A 18 31.97 -23.24 26.51
CA ALA A 18 33.00 -23.24 25.44
C ALA A 18 32.70 -22.70 24.01
N LEU A 19 33.75 -22.01 23.50
CA LEU A 19 34.11 -21.62 22.12
C LEU A 19 33.49 -20.31 21.59
N ALA A 20 34.19 -19.17 21.53
CA ALA A 20 35.40 -18.81 20.76
C ALA A 20 35.23 -18.91 19.23
N PHE A 21 35.08 -17.76 18.55
CA PHE A 21 35.81 -17.33 17.34
C PHE A 21 35.16 -16.04 16.78
N LEU A 22 35.86 -14.92 16.90
CA LEU A 22 35.55 -13.66 16.21
C LEU A 22 36.43 -13.58 14.95
N SER A 23 35.80 -13.35 13.80
CA SER A 23 36.50 -12.94 12.57
C SER A 23 35.68 -11.82 11.89
N PRO A 24 36.24 -10.64 11.62
CA PRO A 24 35.56 -9.60 10.86
C PRO A 24 36.00 -9.65 9.39
N SER A 25 35.03 -9.76 8.47
CA SER A 25 35.22 -9.49 7.04
C SER A 25 34.03 -8.62 6.62
N MET A 26 34.26 -7.33 6.39
CA MET A 26 34.51 -6.74 5.07
C MET A 26 33.32 -6.94 4.14
N LEU A 27 32.53 -5.88 3.92
CA LEU A 27 31.78 -5.64 2.69
C LEU A 27 31.28 -4.19 2.66
N SER A 28 31.97 -3.38 1.85
CA SER A 28 31.54 -2.04 1.43
C SER A 28 30.40 -2.14 0.40
N PRO A 29 29.45 -1.19 0.36
CA PRO A 29 28.42 -1.15 -0.67
C PRO A 29 28.96 -0.57 -2.00
N PRO A 30 28.54 -1.08 -3.17
CA PRO A 30 28.92 -0.50 -4.45
C PRO A 30 28.10 0.75 -4.78
N HIS A 31 28.79 1.75 -5.34
CA HIS A 31 28.22 2.95 -5.94
C HIS A 31 27.43 2.62 -7.21
N TYR A 32 26.18 3.08 -7.28
CA TYR A 32 25.40 3.13 -8.52
C TYR A 32 25.54 4.51 -9.17
N ALA A 33 25.95 4.54 -10.44
CA ALA A 33 25.87 5.71 -11.30
C ALA A 33 24.57 5.67 -12.13
N PRO A 34 23.92 6.82 -12.40
CA PRO A 34 22.68 6.86 -13.17
C PRO A 34 22.95 6.75 -14.68
N PHE A 35 22.29 5.79 -15.32
CA PHE A 35 22.28 5.65 -16.78
C PHE A 35 21.02 6.30 -17.35
N ILE A 36 21.18 7.18 -18.34
CA ILE A 36 20.10 7.88 -19.06
C ILE A 36 19.95 7.18 -20.42
N PRO A 37 18.83 6.49 -20.72
CA PRO A 37 18.62 5.97 -22.06
C PRO A 37 17.96 7.01 -22.96
N HIS A 38 18.60 7.23 -24.11
CA HIS A 38 18.06 7.94 -25.26
C HIS A 38 16.84 7.19 -25.82
N CYS A 39 15.78 7.94 -26.09
CA CYS A 39 14.55 7.46 -26.70
C CYS A 39 14.71 7.50 -28.23
N GLU A 40 14.94 6.34 -28.86
CA GLU A 40 14.82 6.19 -30.31
C GLU A 40 13.46 5.61 -30.68
N SER A 41 12.75 6.40 -31.47
CA SER A 41 11.49 6.09 -32.12
C SER A 41 11.64 4.99 -33.17
N SER A 42 10.72 4.02 -33.19
CA SER A 42 10.45 3.20 -34.37
C SER A 42 9.03 2.59 -34.38
N PRO A 43 8.51 2.22 -35.57
CA PRO A 43 7.18 2.60 -36.01
C PRO A 43 6.11 1.50 -35.94
N SER A 44 4.88 1.96 -36.18
CA SER A 44 3.62 1.24 -36.31
C SER A 44 3.62 0.09 -37.34
N ARG A 45 2.95 -1.01 -36.96
CA ARG A 45 2.24 -2.05 -37.76
C ARG A 45 1.72 -3.06 -36.73
N GLY A 46 0.55 -3.68 -36.80
CA GLY A 46 -0.52 -3.79 -37.78
C GLY A 46 -1.46 -4.86 -37.21
N HIS A 47 -2.77 -4.67 -37.37
CA HIS A 47 -3.83 -5.50 -36.82
C HIS A 47 -3.74 -6.97 -37.23
N HIS A 48 -3.94 -7.89 -36.28
CA HIS A 48 -4.63 -9.16 -36.54
C HIS A 48 -5.47 -9.54 -35.31
N ALA A 49 -6.79 -9.43 -35.48
CA ALA A 49 -7.77 -10.05 -34.59
C ALA A 49 -7.79 -11.56 -34.87
N VAL A 50 -7.51 -12.37 -33.86
CA VAL A 50 -7.67 -13.82 -33.92
C VAL A 50 -8.82 -14.20 -32.99
N SER A 51 -9.93 -14.58 -33.61
CA SER A 51 -11.09 -15.20 -32.97
C SER A 51 -10.70 -16.59 -32.48
N PHE A 52 -10.83 -16.87 -31.19
CA PHE A 52 -10.58 -18.20 -30.63
C PHE A 52 -11.92 -18.89 -30.34
N SER A 53 -12.25 -19.88 -31.17
CA SER A 53 -13.45 -20.71 -31.02
C SER A 53 -13.23 -21.76 -29.94
N LEU A 54 -14.19 -21.85 -29.02
CA LEU A 54 -14.40 -22.96 -28.10
C LEU A 54 -14.70 -24.25 -28.87
N LEU A 55 -13.89 -25.30 -28.68
CA LEU A 55 -14.32 -26.68 -28.81
C LEU A 55 -13.55 -27.54 -27.79
N GLY A 56 -14.27 -28.27 -26.95
CA GLY A 56 -13.72 -29.08 -25.89
C GLY A 56 -13.10 -30.39 -26.36
N SER A 57 -12.35 -31.03 -25.46
CA SER A 57 -12.35 -32.48 -25.29
C SER A 57 -11.71 -32.85 -23.96
N ARG A 58 -12.47 -33.67 -23.24
CA ARG A 58 -12.16 -34.46 -22.05
C ARG A 58 -11.08 -35.48 -22.39
N ALA A 59 -10.01 -35.53 -21.59
CA ALA A 59 -9.08 -36.65 -21.55
C ALA A 59 -8.71 -36.89 -20.08
N GLU A 60 -9.07 -38.08 -19.62
CA GLU A 60 -8.65 -38.68 -18.36
C GLU A 60 -7.15 -38.99 -18.45
N ASN A 61 -6.38 -38.67 -17.41
CA ASN A 61 -5.04 -39.20 -17.23
C ASN A 61 -4.82 -39.48 -15.75
N GLU A 62 -4.66 -40.78 -15.48
CA GLU A 62 -4.30 -41.39 -14.22
C GLU A 62 -2.83 -41.14 -13.88
N ASP A 63 -2.57 -41.07 -12.57
CA ASP A 63 -1.40 -41.59 -11.85
C ASP A 63 0.01 -41.41 -12.45
N LEU A 64 0.67 -40.31 -12.05
CA LEU A 64 2.11 -40.32 -11.77
C LEU A 64 2.40 -39.50 -10.51
N ALA A 65 2.60 -40.22 -9.41
CA ALA A 65 3.14 -39.69 -8.17
C ALA A 65 4.63 -39.38 -8.36
N GLU A 66 5.01 -38.11 -8.25
CA GLU A 66 6.41 -37.71 -8.09
C GLU A 66 6.65 -37.01 -6.73
N PRO A 67 7.84 -37.23 -6.14
CA PRO A 67 8.11 -36.96 -4.73
C PRO A 67 8.31 -35.47 -4.41
N SER A 68 7.72 -35.07 -3.29
CA SER A 68 7.84 -33.75 -2.67
C SER A 68 9.31 -33.32 -2.46
N PRO A 69 9.76 -32.19 -3.04
CA PRO A 69 11.02 -31.57 -2.62
C PRO A 69 10.83 -30.93 -1.24
N SER A 70 11.58 -31.43 -0.26
CA SER A 70 11.65 -30.89 1.10
C SER A 70 12.16 -29.45 1.09
N LEU A 71 11.30 -28.53 1.53
CA LEU A 71 11.66 -27.14 1.74
C LEU A 71 12.64 -27.02 2.92
N PRO A 72 13.69 -26.18 2.80
CA PRO A 72 14.55 -25.86 3.93
C PRO A 72 13.77 -25.07 4.99
N ILE A 73 13.78 -25.61 6.21
CA ILE A 73 13.26 -25.00 7.44
C ILE A 73 13.95 -23.66 7.65
N SER A 74 13.29 -22.58 7.26
CA SER A 74 13.76 -21.21 7.50
C SER A 74 13.56 -20.88 8.98
N ARG A 75 14.68 -20.58 9.64
CA ARG A 75 14.77 -20.33 11.07
C ARG A 75 13.96 -19.10 11.46
N ARG A 76 13.09 -19.31 12.45
CA ARG A 76 12.44 -18.31 13.30
C ARG A 76 13.45 -17.27 13.79
N THR A 77 13.37 -16.05 13.29
CA THR A 77 14.05 -14.89 13.89
C THR A 77 13.14 -14.35 15.00
N THR A 78 13.59 -14.49 16.25
CA THR A 78 12.94 -13.89 17.40
C THR A 78 13.24 -12.40 17.45
N LEU A 79 12.16 -11.63 17.54
CA LEU A 79 12.12 -10.17 17.58
C LEU A 79 12.31 -9.73 19.04
N SER A 80 13.56 -9.57 19.47
CA SER A 80 13.92 -8.95 20.76
C SER A 80 15.27 -8.27 20.61
N ASP A 81 15.26 -6.94 20.45
CA ASP A 81 16.23 -5.98 21.00
C ASP A 81 16.06 -4.62 20.31
N ARG A 82 15.03 -3.88 20.75
CA ARG A 82 14.99 -2.41 20.61
C ARG A 82 15.03 -1.80 21.99
N ILE A 83 16.25 -1.55 22.47
CA ILE A 83 16.50 -0.73 23.65
C ILE A 83 16.22 0.73 23.25
N VAL A 84 15.05 1.22 23.65
CA VAL A 84 14.67 2.63 23.62
C VAL A 84 15.44 3.35 24.72
N ARG A 85 16.27 4.34 24.35
CA ARG A 85 16.89 5.25 25.31
C ARG A 85 15.86 6.31 25.72
N PRO A 86 15.58 6.53 27.02
CA PRO A 86 14.76 7.66 27.44
C PRO A 86 15.60 8.94 27.41
N SER A 87 15.23 9.91 26.56
CA SER A 87 15.73 11.28 26.66
C SER A 87 14.97 12.00 27.78
N LEU A 88 15.64 12.16 28.92
CA LEU A 88 15.24 13.05 30.01
C LEU A 88 15.36 14.51 29.54
N ASN A 89 14.23 15.16 29.24
CA ASN A 89 14.14 16.61 29.16
C ASN A 89 13.31 17.16 30.33
N VAL A 90 14.07 17.46 31.38
CA VAL A 90 14.00 18.58 32.32
C VAL A 90 12.81 19.54 32.17
N LEU A 91 11.97 19.52 33.22
CA LEU A 91 11.33 20.64 33.92
C LEU A 91 11.50 22.06 33.34
N ALA A 92 10.39 22.69 33.01
CA ALA A 92 10.23 24.14 33.13
C ALA A 92 8.90 24.45 33.84
N LEU A 93 9.00 24.69 35.16
CA LEU A 93 7.98 25.34 35.98
C LEU A 93 7.87 26.80 35.52
N GLY A 94 6.71 27.18 35.01
CA GLY A 94 6.45 28.54 34.51
C GLY A 94 5.07 29.05 34.94
N VAL A 95 5.03 29.62 36.14
CA VAL A 95 4.21 30.74 36.63
C VAL A 95 2.79 30.92 36.03
N SER A 96 1.80 30.57 36.86
CA SER A 96 0.40 30.99 36.75
C SER A 96 0.28 32.52 36.65
N SER A 97 -0.33 32.99 35.57
CA SER A 97 -0.88 34.34 35.45
C SER A 97 -2.39 34.21 35.25
N SER A 98 -3.13 34.34 36.34
CA SER A 98 -4.60 34.38 36.36
C SER A 98 -5.10 35.70 35.77
N LEU A 99 -5.69 35.66 34.59
CA LEU A 99 -6.52 36.73 34.03
C LEU A 99 -8.00 36.30 34.10
N PRO A 100 -8.85 37.02 34.83
CA PRO A 100 -10.30 36.92 34.65
C PRO A 100 -10.72 37.96 33.61
N LEU A 101 -11.52 37.60 32.61
CA LEU A 101 -12.70 38.40 32.22
C LEU A 101 -13.42 37.79 31.01
N SER A 102 -14.62 37.28 31.29
CA SER A 102 -15.86 37.53 30.56
C SER A 102 -15.76 37.67 29.03
N ALA A 103 -15.74 36.53 28.35
CA ALA A 103 -16.14 36.43 26.95
C ALA A 103 -17.49 35.71 26.91
N THR A 104 -18.54 36.43 26.48
CA THR A 104 -19.81 35.84 26.08
C THR A 104 -19.54 34.72 25.07
N PRO A 105 -20.18 33.54 25.18
CA PRO A 105 -20.00 32.45 24.24
C PRO A 105 -20.59 32.88 22.89
N LYS A 106 -19.77 33.52 22.07
CA LYS A 106 -20.00 33.65 20.63
C LYS A 106 -19.85 32.24 20.12
N GLU A 107 -20.99 31.59 19.90
CA GLU A 107 -21.17 30.27 19.30
C GLU A 107 -20.17 30.14 18.14
N ALA A 108 -19.02 29.54 18.47
CA ALA A 108 -17.94 29.35 17.54
C ALA A 108 -18.46 28.27 16.62
N ALA A 109 -18.99 28.69 15.46
CA ALA A 109 -19.34 27.81 14.37
C ALA A 109 -18.22 26.78 14.26
N ALA A 110 -18.52 25.54 14.63
CA ALA A 110 -17.55 24.49 14.78
C ALA A 110 -16.76 24.42 13.47
N VAL A 111 -15.51 24.89 13.51
CA VAL A 111 -14.60 24.85 12.37
C VAL A 111 -14.42 23.37 12.10
N ARG A 112 -15.15 22.85 11.11
CA ARG A 112 -14.99 21.47 10.68
C ARG A 112 -13.51 21.30 10.37
N PRO A 113 -12.82 20.31 10.96
CA PRO A 113 -11.43 20.07 10.65
C PRO A 113 -11.33 19.83 9.14
N VAL A 114 -10.71 20.76 8.42
CA VAL A 114 -10.64 20.72 6.95
C VAL A 114 -9.45 19.85 6.57
N GLY A 115 -9.71 18.58 6.27
CA GLY A 115 -8.68 17.66 5.77
C GLY A 115 -9.25 16.29 5.43
N PRO A 116 -8.66 15.56 4.46
CA PRO A 116 -9.08 14.20 4.15
C PRO A 116 -8.86 13.30 5.37
N GLY A 117 -9.90 12.57 5.77
CA GLY A 117 -9.87 11.71 6.95
C GLY A 117 -9.94 12.48 8.27
N ALA A 118 -10.49 13.70 8.26
CA ALA A 118 -10.61 14.51 9.45
C ALA A 118 -11.62 13.95 10.45
N THR A 119 -12.71 13.36 9.97
CA THR A 119 -13.66 12.60 10.81
C THR A 119 -13.56 11.09 10.58
N VAL A 120 -14.24 10.30 11.41
CA VAL A 120 -14.35 8.83 11.25
C VAL A 120 -15.13 8.50 9.98
N GLU A 121 -16.17 9.27 9.67
CA GLU A 121 -16.99 9.12 8.47
C GLU A 121 -16.17 9.41 7.21
N ASP A 122 -15.33 10.45 7.21
CA ASP A 122 -14.40 10.74 6.10
C ASP A 122 -13.41 9.60 5.85
N ALA A 123 -12.88 9.03 6.94
CA ALA A 123 -11.94 7.93 6.88
C ALA A 123 -12.61 6.67 6.32
N LEU A 124 -13.82 6.34 6.81
CA LEU A 124 -14.61 5.23 6.32
C LEU A 124 -15.03 5.40 4.86
N ALA A 125 -15.45 6.61 4.47
CA ALA A 125 -15.82 6.95 3.11
C ALA A 125 -14.67 6.64 2.12
N GLN A 126 -13.44 7.05 2.46
CA GLN A 126 -12.26 6.74 1.65
C GLN A 126 -11.94 5.24 1.60
N ILE A 127 -12.10 4.51 2.71
CA ILE A 127 -11.93 3.05 2.74
C ILE A 127 -12.93 2.38 1.78
N MET A 128 -14.21 2.79 1.82
CA MET A 128 -15.25 2.26 0.94
C MET A 128 -14.95 2.52 -0.56
N GLN A 129 -14.30 3.64 -0.89
CA GLN A 129 -13.89 3.95 -2.27
C GLN A 129 -12.66 3.13 -2.74
N CYS A 130 -11.90 2.51 -1.85
CA CYS A 130 -10.79 1.64 -2.24
C CYS A 130 -11.26 0.38 -2.97
N LYS A 131 -12.40 -0.20 -2.56
CA LYS A 131 -12.93 -1.44 -3.16
C LYS A 131 -13.17 -1.33 -4.68
N PRO A 132 -13.96 -0.36 -5.19
CA PRO A 132 -14.15 -0.21 -6.64
C PRO A 132 -12.84 0.07 -7.39
N VAL A 133 -11.89 0.81 -6.79
CA VAL A 133 -10.57 1.06 -7.39
C VAL A 133 -9.75 -0.23 -7.53
N LEU A 134 -9.74 -1.07 -6.50
CA LEU A 134 -9.02 -2.35 -6.53
C LEU A 134 -9.64 -3.34 -7.52
N LEU A 135 -10.97 -3.35 -7.68
CA LEU A 135 -11.62 -4.22 -8.67
C LEU A 135 -11.12 -3.97 -10.11
N TYR A 136 -10.78 -2.73 -10.46
CA TYR A 136 -10.21 -2.40 -11.76
C TYR A 136 -8.78 -2.91 -11.99
N VAL A 137 -8.04 -3.23 -10.92
CA VAL A 137 -6.68 -3.79 -11.02
C VAL A 137 -6.70 -5.08 -11.84
N ARG A 138 -7.69 -5.95 -11.62
CA ARG A 138 -7.84 -7.21 -12.37
C ARG A 138 -7.92 -6.97 -13.87
N GLU A 139 -8.78 -6.05 -14.30
CA GLU A 139 -8.92 -5.71 -15.72
C GLU A 139 -7.65 -5.14 -16.35
N PHE A 140 -6.90 -4.32 -15.61
CA PHE A 140 -5.63 -3.79 -16.11
C PHE A 140 -4.58 -4.89 -16.24
N VAL A 141 -4.53 -5.81 -15.29
CA VAL A 141 -3.63 -6.97 -15.33
C VAL A 141 -3.99 -7.91 -16.49
N ASP A 142 -5.28 -8.19 -16.71
CA ASP A 142 -5.75 -8.98 -17.86
C ASP A 142 -5.32 -8.37 -19.20
N LYS A 143 -5.30 -7.02 -19.28
CA LYS A 143 -4.88 -6.26 -20.47
C LYS A 143 -3.35 -6.05 -20.55
N GLY A 144 -2.58 -6.54 -19.59
CA GLY A 144 -1.13 -6.31 -19.50
C GLY A 144 -0.73 -4.85 -19.20
N LEU A 145 -1.67 -4.02 -18.72
CA LEU A 145 -1.47 -2.61 -18.39
C LEU A 145 -0.97 -2.44 -16.94
N TRP A 146 0.21 -2.99 -16.65
CA TRP A 146 0.78 -3.08 -15.29
C TRP A 146 0.99 -1.73 -14.60
N ASP A 147 1.40 -0.70 -15.34
CA ASP A 147 1.53 0.67 -14.79
C ASP A 147 0.19 1.23 -14.27
N ARG A 148 -0.91 0.91 -14.97
CA ARG A 148 -2.25 1.32 -14.56
C ARG A 148 -2.72 0.52 -13.36
N ALA A 149 -2.51 -0.79 -13.35
CA ALA A 149 -2.78 -1.64 -12.19
C ALA A 149 -2.06 -1.09 -10.94
N ARG A 150 -0.77 -0.82 -11.06
CA ARG A 150 0.06 -0.26 -9.99
C ARG A 150 -0.40 1.13 -9.54
N SER A 151 -0.82 1.98 -10.47
CA SER A 151 -1.35 3.31 -10.15
C SER A 151 -2.62 3.25 -9.29
N ASN A 152 -3.49 2.27 -9.54
CA ASN A 152 -4.70 2.04 -8.72
C ASN A 152 -4.35 1.57 -7.31
N VAL A 153 -3.42 0.61 -7.17
CA VAL A 153 -2.94 0.16 -5.86
C VAL A 153 -2.33 1.31 -5.06
N ASN A 154 -1.50 2.15 -5.71
CA ASN A 154 -0.93 3.34 -5.09
C ASN A 154 -1.96 4.41 -4.72
N TRP A 155 -3.07 4.49 -5.47
CA TRP A 155 -4.16 5.39 -5.12
C TRP A 155 -4.78 5.01 -3.77
N CYS A 156 -5.10 3.73 -3.58
CA CYS A 156 -5.60 3.22 -2.30
C CYS A 156 -4.60 3.41 -1.15
N SER A 157 -3.34 3.01 -1.36
CA SER A 157 -2.34 3.03 -0.29
C SER A 157 -1.85 4.44 0.07
N ARG A 158 -1.71 5.35 -0.91
CA ARG A 158 -1.14 6.69 -0.68
C ARG A 158 -2.18 7.81 -0.64
N ARG A 159 -3.14 7.79 -1.58
CA ARG A 159 -4.09 8.91 -1.72
C ARG A 159 -5.26 8.78 -0.77
N TYR A 160 -5.88 7.61 -0.71
CA TYR A 160 -6.87 7.28 0.30
C TYR A 160 -6.24 6.86 1.63
N ALA A 161 -4.91 6.69 1.69
CA ALA A 161 -4.17 6.39 2.91
C ALA A 161 -4.82 5.26 3.74
N ILE A 162 -5.28 4.21 3.07
CA ILE A 162 -6.22 3.22 3.60
C ILE A 162 -5.82 2.66 4.96
N TYR A 163 -4.54 2.33 5.16
CA TYR A 163 -4.03 1.85 6.44
C TYR A 163 -4.29 2.85 7.58
N ARG A 164 -3.95 4.12 7.38
CA ARG A 164 -4.16 5.17 8.39
C ARG A 164 -5.65 5.34 8.70
N ASN A 165 -6.49 5.30 7.67
CA ASN A 165 -7.93 5.45 7.85
C ASN A 165 -8.54 4.24 8.57
N MET A 166 -8.10 3.02 8.27
CA MET A 166 -8.56 1.81 8.97
C MET A 166 -8.14 1.82 10.44
N MET A 167 -6.90 2.24 10.74
CA MET A 167 -6.44 2.43 12.12
C MET A 167 -7.33 3.43 12.86
N LYS A 168 -7.58 4.59 12.25
CA LYS A 168 -8.46 5.63 12.82
C LYS A 168 -9.87 5.11 13.10
N VAL A 169 -10.50 4.46 12.13
CA VAL A 169 -11.85 3.91 12.30
C VAL A 169 -11.86 2.86 13.41
N SER A 170 -10.84 2.02 13.51
CA SER A 170 -10.74 1.00 14.56
C SER A 170 -10.58 1.61 15.96
N GLU A 171 -9.86 2.73 16.08
CA GLU A 171 -9.59 3.40 17.35
C GLU A 171 -10.72 4.31 17.82
N GLU A 172 -11.39 4.99 16.89
CA GLU A 172 -12.33 6.08 17.20
C GLU A 172 -13.82 5.72 16.96
N ALA A 173 -14.14 4.69 16.18
CA ALA A 173 -15.53 4.35 15.89
C ALA A 173 -16.18 3.55 17.03
N GLU A 174 -17.34 4.02 17.49
CA GLU A 174 -18.14 3.29 18.46
C GLU A 174 -18.69 1.98 17.87
N GLY A 175 -18.59 0.88 18.63
CA GLY A 175 -19.12 -0.42 18.23
C GLY A 175 -18.25 -1.24 17.29
N VAL A 176 -17.02 -0.80 17.00
CA VAL A 176 -16.01 -1.56 16.27
C VAL A 176 -15.08 -2.26 17.26
N ASP A 177 -14.75 -3.54 17.02
CA ASP A 177 -13.68 -4.22 17.75
C ASP A 177 -12.33 -3.64 17.31
N SER A 178 -11.71 -2.85 18.18
CA SER A 178 -10.49 -2.12 17.86
C SER A 178 -9.29 -3.04 17.65
N ILE A 179 -9.21 -4.17 18.36
CA ILE A 179 -8.09 -5.11 18.24
C ILE A 179 -8.19 -5.82 16.89
N GLU A 180 -9.35 -6.37 16.57
CA GLU A 180 -9.58 -7.05 15.29
C GLU A 180 -9.42 -6.08 14.10
N GLY A 181 -9.95 -4.86 14.23
CA GLY A 181 -9.81 -3.83 13.21
C GLY A 181 -8.35 -3.45 12.91
N ILE A 182 -7.52 -3.31 13.95
CA ILE A 182 -6.08 -3.02 13.81
C ILE A 182 -5.33 -4.19 13.16
N GLU A 183 -5.64 -5.43 13.54
CA GLU A 183 -5.03 -6.62 12.94
C GLU A 183 -5.35 -6.74 11.45
N ILE A 184 -6.62 -6.53 11.07
CA ILE A 184 -7.04 -6.51 9.66
C ILE A 184 -6.36 -5.35 8.91
N ALA A 185 -6.26 -4.16 9.51
CA ALA A 185 -5.58 -3.02 8.90
C ALA A 185 -4.10 -3.32 8.61
N ALA A 186 -3.40 -3.96 9.54
CA ALA A 186 -2.01 -4.35 9.35
C ALA A 186 -1.84 -5.40 8.25
N ALA A 187 -2.72 -6.40 8.21
CA ALA A 187 -2.76 -7.42 7.15
C ALA A 187 -3.04 -6.80 5.78
N GLU A 188 -3.99 -5.86 5.70
CA GLU A 188 -4.36 -5.18 4.46
C GLU A 188 -3.21 -4.35 3.91
N ASN A 189 -2.50 -3.61 4.78
CA ASN A 189 -1.32 -2.86 4.38
C ASN A 189 -0.20 -3.76 3.82
N LEU A 190 -0.03 -4.96 4.39
CA LEU A 190 0.92 -5.94 3.89
C LEU A 190 0.48 -6.51 2.54
N ALA A 191 -0.80 -6.87 2.38
CA ALA A 191 -1.37 -7.35 1.12
C ALA A 191 -1.19 -6.33 -0.01
N LEU A 192 -1.51 -5.05 0.23
CA LEU A 192 -1.31 -3.96 -0.73
C LEU A 192 0.17 -3.73 -1.07
N THR A 193 1.07 -3.89 -0.11
CA THR A 193 2.52 -3.80 -0.35
C THR A 193 3.00 -4.91 -1.29
N PHE A 194 2.54 -6.15 -1.07
CA PHE A 194 2.85 -7.26 -1.96
C PHE A 194 2.18 -7.15 -3.32
N LEU A 195 0.96 -6.62 -3.36
CA LEU A 195 0.26 -6.34 -4.60
C LEU A 195 0.98 -5.28 -5.45
N ASP A 196 1.40 -4.15 -4.87
CA ASP A 196 2.19 -3.10 -5.56
C ASP A 196 3.51 -3.66 -6.07
N SER A 197 4.23 -4.39 -5.22
CA SER A 197 5.50 -5.02 -5.61
C SER A 197 5.30 -6.00 -6.77
N THR A 198 4.26 -6.83 -6.72
CA THR A 198 3.96 -7.82 -7.77
C THR A 198 3.56 -7.13 -9.09
N ALA A 199 2.75 -6.07 -9.03
CA ALA A 199 2.38 -5.29 -10.20
C ALA A 199 3.55 -4.48 -10.78
N TYR A 200 4.56 -4.16 -9.96
CA TYR A 200 5.76 -3.45 -10.37
C TYR A 200 6.74 -4.32 -11.18
N GLN A 201 6.91 -5.60 -10.82
CA GLN A 201 7.92 -6.46 -11.45
C GLN A 201 7.78 -6.56 -12.98
N PRO A 202 6.58 -6.78 -13.55
CA PRO A 202 6.40 -6.88 -15.00
C PRO A 202 6.85 -5.64 -15.78
N ILE A 203 6.76 -4.44 -15.17
CA ILE A 203 7.11 -3.19 -15.84
C ILE A 203 8.58 -3.20 -16.30
N PHE A 204 9.48 -3.83 -15.53
CA PHE A 204 10.92 -3.88 -15.81
C PHE A 204 11.38 -5.25 -16.32
N ALA A 205 10.69 -6.32 -15.93
CA ALA A 205 11.07 -7.67 -16.32
C ALA A 205 10.85 -7.96 -17.82
N PHE A 206 10.01 -7.16 -18.50
CA PHE A 206 9.61 -7.42 -19.88
C PHE A 206 10.12 -6.39 -20.90
N ASP A 207 11.04 -5.51 -20.51
CA ASP A 207 11.48 -4.37 -21.34
C ASP A 207 12.36 -4.74 -22.56
N THR A 208 12.77 -6.00 -22.76
CA THR A 208 13.68 -6.32 -23.88
C THR A 208 13.49 -7.73 -24.46
N ALA A 209 12.76 -7.81 -25.58
CA ALA A 209 12.84 -8.84 -26.64
C ALA A 209 12.64 -10.34 -26.31
N SER A 210 12.54 -10.75 -25.04
CA SER A 210 12.58 -12.16 -24.61
C SER A 210 11.45 -12.55 -23.66
N GLY A 211 10.44 -11.68 -23.49
CA GLY A 211 9.38 -11.84 -22.51
C GLY A 211 8.72 -13.22 -22.55
N ASN A 212 9.12 -14.08 -21.61
CA ASN A 212 8.54 -15.41 -21.49
C ASN A 212 7.10 -15.27 -20.98
N ILE A 213 6.13 -15.67 -21.83
CA ILE A 213 4.70 -15.69 -21.51
C ILE A 213 4.44 -16.41 -20.18
N GLU A 214 5.25 -17.41 -19.84
CA GLU A 214 5.10 -18.15 -18.59
C GLU A 214 5.42 -17.29 -17.36
N THR A 215 6.43 -16.43 -17.44
CA THR A 215 6.76 -15.48 -16.37
C THR A 215 5.63 -14.46 -16.18
N MET A 216 5.03 -13.98 -17.27
CA MET A 216 3.86 -13.09 -17.22
C MET A 216 2.69 -13.74 -16.47
N ARG A 217 2.37 -14.99 -16.82
CA ARG A 217 1.30 -15.76 -16.15
C ARG A 217 1.57 -15.94 -14.66
N LYS A 218 2.83 -16.21 -14.28
CA LYS A 218 3.23 -16.30 -12.87
C LYS A 218 2.95 -15.01 -12.10
N TYR A 219 3.34 -13.85 -12.65
CA TYR A 219 3.09 -12.56 -12.00
C TYR A 219 1.60 -12.20 -11.98
N GLN A 220 0.86 -12.52 -13.04
CA GLN A 220 -0.59 -12.37 -13.11
C GLN A 220 -1.30 -13.18 -12.02
N ALA A 221 -0.99 -14.47 -11.90
CA ALA A 221 -1.55 -15.33 -10.86
C ALA A 221 -1.21 -14.84 -9.45
N THR A 222 0.03 -14.39 -9.22
CA THR A 222 0.46 -13.85 -7.94
C THR A 222 -0.26 -12.52 -7.62
N CYS A 223 -0.46 -11.68 -8.63
CA CYS A 223 -1.18 -10.42 -8.51
C CYS A 223 -2.65 -10.67 -8.14
N TYR A 224 -3.30 -11.65 -8.78
CA TYR A 224 -4.67 -12.05 -8.44
C TYR A 224 -4.80 -12.55 -7.02
N ARG A 225 -3.87 -13.39 -6.56
CA ARG A 225 -3.89 -13.86 -5.17
C ARG A 225 -3.87 -12.69 -4.18
N TYR A 226 -2.94 -11.75 -4.32
CA TYR A 226 -2.86 -10.60 -3.40
C TYR A 226 -4.01 -9.60 -3.56
N LEU A 227 -4.57 -9.48 -4.77
CA LEU A 227 -5.76 -8.67 -5.00
C LEU A 227 -6.98 -9.28 -4.29
N ASP A 228 -7.19 -10.58 -4.46
CA ASP A 228 -8.30 -11.30 -3.82
C ASP A 228 -8.16 -11.26 -2.29
N GLU A 229 -6.94 -11.43 -1.77
CA GLU A 229 -6.62 -11.30 -0.35
C GLU A 229 -6.94 -9.89 0.20
N SER A 230 -6.56 -8.83 -0.53
CA SER A 230 -6.87 -7.45 -0.13
C SER A 230 -8.38 -7.14 -0.16
N LEU A 231 -9.10 -7.63 -1.19
CA LEU A 231 -10.55 -7.49 -1.25
C LEU A 231 -11.25 -8.23 -0.11
N GLU A 232 -10.78 -9.43 0.25
CA GLU A 232 -11.31 -10.20 1.37
C GLU A 232 -11.06 -9.49 2.72
N LEU A 233 -9.86 -8.94 2.92
CA LEU A 233 -9.53 -8.18 4.13
C LEU A 233 -10.37 -6.90 4.25
N LEU A 234 -10.62 -6.20 3.13
CA LEU A 234 -11.52 -5.06 3.12
C LEU A 234 -12.96 -5.45 3.46
N ASP A 235 -13.45 -6.57 2.93
CA ASP A 235 -14.80 -7.05 3.24
C ASP A 235 -14.93 -7.47 4.70
N LYS A 236 -13.90 -8.11 5.27
CA LYS A 236 -13.84 -8.41 6.71
C LYS A 236 -13.84 -7.13 7.55
N PHE A 237 -13.01 -6.16 7.20
CA PHE A 237 -12.96 -4.88 7.92
C PHE A 237 -14.31 -4.18 7.88
N LEU A 238 -14.92 -4.07 6.69
CA LEU A 238 -16.22 -3.44 6.52
C LEU A 238 -17.31 -4.23 7.27
N ALA A 239 -17.21 -5.55 7.42
CA ALA A 239 -18.18 -6.33 8.19
C ALA A 239 -18.18 -5.95 9.69
N LEU A 240 -17.04 -5.50 10.25
CA LEU A 240 -16.96 -5.01 11.64
C LEU A 240 -17.68 -3.67 11.85
N ILE A 241 -17.87 -2.90 10.79
CA ILE A 241 -18.40 -1.54 10.89
C ILE A 241 -19.94 -1.54 11.03
N PRO A 242 -20.50 -0.84 12.04
CA PRO A 242 -21.94 -0.68 12.19
C PRO A 242 -22.62 -0.13 10.94
N ALA A 243 -23.82 -0.62 10.61
CA ALA A 243 -24.58 -0.18 9.44
C ALA A 243 -24.87 1.33 9.46
N SER A 244 -25.19 1.88 10.64
CA SER A 244 -25.45 3.32 10.82
C SER A 244 -24.27 4.20 10.35
N LEU A 245 -23.03 3.77 10.58
CA LEU A 245 -21.85 4.51 10.17
C LEU A 245 -21.61 4.41 8.65
N LYS A 246 -21.89 3.24 8.06
CA LYS A 246 -21.82 3.03 6.60
C LYS A 246 -22.83 3.88 5.85
N ASP A 247 -24.05 4.01 6.38
CA ASP A 247 -25.13 4.78 5.76
C ASP A 247 -24.78 6.28 5.67
N VAL A 248 -23.97 6.78 6.61
CA VAL A 248 -23.45 8.17 6.59
C VAL A 248 -22.23 8.29 5.68
N ALA A 249 -21.28 7.36 5.77
CA ALA A 249 -20.02 7.42 5.03
C ALA A 249 -20.16 7.10 3.52
N GLY A 250 -21.11 6.25 3.14
CA GLY A 250 -21.31 5.85 1.74
C GLY A 250 -21.57 7.03 0.80
N PRO A 251 -22.61 7.85 1.04
CA PRO A 251 -22.91 9.04 0.24
C PRO A 251 -21.76 10.06 0.24
N LEU A 252 -21.05 10.19 1.38
CA LEU A 252 -19.89 11.07 1.51
C LEU A 252 -18.75 10.65 0.57
N GLY A 253 -18.50 9.35 0.46
CA GLY A 253 -17.49 8.78 -0.43
C GLY A 253 -17.75 9.12 -1.89
N GLU A 254 -19.00 9.01 -2.35
CA GLU A 254 -19.38 9.30 -3.73
C GLU A 254 -19.29 10.80 -4.06
N ALA A 255 -19.66 11.65 -3.11
CA ALA A 255 -19.69 13.10 -3.30
C ALA A 255 -18.31 13.76 -3.19
N GLU A 256 -17.54 13.43 -2.15
CA GLU A 256 -16.30 14.13 -1.82
C GLU A 256 -15.04 13.41 -2.31
N TYR A 257 -15.11 12.09 -2.46
CA TYR A 257 -13.97 11.25 -2.79
C TYR A 257 -14.20 10.38 -4.03
N PRO A 258 -14.74 10.93 -5.15
CA PRO A 258 -15.08 10.15 -6.30
C PRO A 258 -13.87 9.40 -6.86
N VAL A 259 -14.09 8.16 -7.28
CA VAL A 259 -13.06 7.38 -7.97
C VAL A 259 -12.59 8.16 -9.20
N PRO A 260 -11.29 8.48 -9.30
CA PRO A 260 -10.80 9.22 -10.45
C PRO A 260 -11.06 8.48 -11.75
N GLU A 261 -11.40 9.21 -12.81
CA GLU A 261 -11.66 8.60 -14.12
C GLU A 261 -10.49 7.71 -14.59
N PHE A 262 -9.23 8.10 -14.32
CA PHE A 262 -8.07 7.33 -14.76
C PHE A 262 -7.91 5.96 -14.09
N CYS A 263 -8.64 5.72 -12.98
CA CYS A 263 -8.73 4.42 -12.33
C CYS A 263 -9.65 3.47 -13.11
N ASN A 264 -10.55 3.99 -13.95
CA ASN A 264 -11.48 3.19 -14.72
C ASN A 264 -10.80 2.62 -15.99
N PRO A 265 -10.93 1.31 -16.29
CA PRO A 265 -10.39 0.67 -17.49
C PRO A 265 -10.94 1.24 -18.81
N GLY A 266 -12.11 1.89 -18.79
CA GLY A 266 -12.70 2.59 -19.93
C GLY A 266 -12.11 3.98 -20.20
N TYR A 267 -11.23 4.48 -19.32
CA TYR A 267 -10.63 5.79 -19.49
C TYR A 267 -9.63 5.82 -20.65
N SER A 268 -10.01 6.54 -21.70
CA SER A 268 -9.09 6.95 -22.76
C SER A 268 -8.60 8.36 -22.46
N PRO A 269 -7.29 8.57 -22.19
CA PRO A 269 -6.78 9.92 -21.97
C PRO A 269 -7.07 10.75 -23.22
N LYS A 270 -7.80 11.85 -23.06
CA LYS A 270 -8.00 12.81 -24.15
C LYS A 270 -6.63 13.16 -24.72
N PRO A 271 -6.42 13.06 -26.04
CA PRO A 271 -5.13 13.38 -26.63
C PRO A 271 -4.74 14.76 -26.14
N ARG A 272 -3.58 14.86 -25.47
CA ARG A 272 -3.01 16.17 -25.13
C ARG A 272 -2.86 16.86 -26.47
N ILE A 273 -3.79 17.77 -26.79
CA ILE A 273 -3.61 18.71 -27.88
C ILE A 273 -2.29 19.36 -27.54
N ALA A 274 -1.23 18.98 -28.26
CA ALA A 274 0.11 19.48 -28.02
C ALA A 274 -0.07 20.99 -27.99
N ARG A 275 0.03 21.59 -26.79
CA ARG A 275 -0.13 23.04 -26.64
C ARG A 275 0.87 23.60 -27.59
N GLY A 276 0.38 24.06 -28.75
CA GLY A 276 1.22 24.42 -29.87
C GLY A 276 2.26 25.34 -29.27
N LYS A 277 3.54 24.97 -29.38
CA LYS A 277 4.63 25.88 -29.04
C LYS A 277 4.32 27.13 -29.84
N LYS A 278 3.67 28.14 -29.23
CA LYS A 278 3.61 29.48 -29.77
C LYS A 278 5.09 29.83 -29.83
N LYS A 279 5.69 29.65 -31.01
CA LYS A 279 7.01 30.18 -31.33
C LYS A 279 6.86 31.65 -30.93
N ALA A 280 7.46 32.02 -29.81
CA ALA A 280 7.71 33.40 -29.50
C ALA A 280 8.53 33.90 -30.69
N LYS A 281 7.85 34.57 -31.62
CA LYS A 281 8.44 35.20 -32.78
C LYS A 281 9.29 36.30 -32.17
N ALA A 282 10.57 36.01 -31.97
CA ALA A 282 11.55 37.00 -31.57
C ALA A 282 11.43 38.13 -32.59
N ALA A 283 11.09 39.32 -32.10
CA ALA A 283 11.12 40.53 -32.88
C ALA A 283 12.55 40.68 -33.40
N GLU A 284 12.73 40.56 -34.72
CA GLU A 284 13.91 41.05 -35.39
C GLU A 284 13.94 42.56 -35.13
N GLY A 285 14.88 42.97 -34.26
CA GLY A 285 15.20 44.37 -34.05
C GLY A 285 15.71 44.95 -35.35
N GLU A 286 15.09 46.05 -35.75
CA GLU A 286 15.49 46.89 -36.87
C GLU A 286 16.96 47.29 -36.73
N GLY A 287 17.78 46.89 -37.70
CA GLY A 287 19.08 47.49 -37.92
C GLY A 287 18.91 48.92 -38.42
N GLY A 288 19.19 49.90 -37.58
CA GLY A 288 19.39 51.29 -37.99
C GLY A 288 20.80 51.47 -38.59
N PRO A 289 20.94 52.07 -39.79
CA PRO A 289 22.23 52.38 -40.38
C PRO A 289 22.87 53.64 -39.76
N MET A 290 24.19 53.60 -39.54
CA MET A 290 25.08 54.77 -39.55
C MET A 290 26.17 54.55 -40.58
#